data_AF-A0A1C6CR26-F1
#
_entry.id   AF-A0A1C6CR26-F1
#
_cell.length_a   1.000
_cell.length_b   1.000
_cell.length_c   1.000
_cell.angle_alpha   90.00
_cell.angle_beta   90.00
_cell.angle_gamma   90.00
#
_symmetry.space_group_name_H-M   'P 1'
#
loop_
_entity.id
_entity.type
_entity.pdbx_description
1 polymer ?
#
loop_
_entity_poly.entity_id
_entity_poly.type
_entity_poly.pdbx_seq_one_letter_code
_entity_poly.pdbx_strand_id
1 'polypeptide(L)'
;MSNNQYFTDDNQYREFLDKIEVLNHDEEFEKIIDIIIEIPENDRPYELNVLLSGAYFSLDRYDEAIELLESIEPDDNEEEIAKYYFYLGMSYYHSGNYDEAIPCFEKTHEIDPKDIDTLLFLCFATSEYGNDELFSEYSQKLEALDKELYDSYFNSQNTVAEAYSDEEVISLEMFIEDNIGEYNNVLRDVSTTDISCDLLLIPPNDEHEFYTLVTCGMGAHKMTVPSDEFYDRAELVLCLPKSWHVKSSNEKWFWPLRLMKSLAHLPILENSWIGWGHTISNGEPYFDNTELSGVILGNSPLMEDNVLELPNGEKVCFYQIYLLYEEEMNYKIDTSADDLFNLVGELNPVLDISRKNFCENGRKKYKIPKSIMEDLFETKDSHTGCFATDRIIVDGAEIRFIYREMPLDNQDSGWRFMAGDEDDEYMNDTSKSGIYHLNTLCNYEPSILKFLDEPYGSMFIKNKNGEFVKFER
;
A
#
# COMPACT_ATOMS: atom_id res chain seq x y z
N MET A 1 -38.27 18.44 -27.02
CA MET A 1 -38.50 18.99 -25.67
C MET A 1 -39.90 18.59 -25.22
N SER A 2 -40.05 17.37 -24.71
CA SER A 2 -41.25 17.01 -23.95
C SER A 2 -41.22 17.80 -22.63
N ASN A 3 -42.36 18.35 -22.23
CA ASN A 3 -42.50 18.96 -20.90
C ASN A 3 -42.42 17.84 -19.86
N ASN A 4 -41.23 17.61 -19.31
CA ASN A 4 -41.09 16.71 -18.16
C ASN A 4 -41.79 17.36 -16.95
N GLN A 5 -42.81 16.71 -16.39
CA GLN A 5 -43.58 17.28 -15.26
C GLN A 5 -42.80 17.25 -13.94
N TYR A 6 -41.64 16.57 -13.90
CA TYR A 6 -40.83 16.41 -12.68
C TYR A 6 -39.89 17.59 -12.41
N PHE A 7 -39.42 18.26 -13.47
CA PHE A 7 -38.52 19.41 -13.39
C PHE A 7 -39.26 20.66 -13.89
N THR A 8 -39.40 21.65 -13.01
CA THR A 8 -40.16 22.87 -13.28
C THR A 8 -39.40 23.90 -14.12
N ASP A 9 -38.06 23.79 -14.17
CA ASP A 9 -37.17 24.51 -15.07
C ASP A 9 -35.81 23.77 -15.23
N ASP A 10 -34.99 24.25 -16.18
CA ASP A 10 -33.68 23.67 -16.49
C ASP A 10 -32.68 23.80 -15.33
N ASN A 11 -32.85 24.78 -14.44
CA ASN A 11 -31.95 24.97 -13.30
C ASN A 11 -32.17 23.86 -12.25
N GLN A 12 -33.44 23.52 -12.00
CA GLN A 12 -33.78 22.39 -11.14
C GLN A 12 -33.26 21.06 -11.69
N TYR A 13 -33.31 20.86 -13.01
CA TYR A 13 -32.77 19.66 -13.63
C TYR A 13 -31.24 19.59 -13.52
N ARG A 14 -30.54 20.70 -13.74
CA ARG A 14 -29.08 20.76 -13.53
C ARG A 14 -28.69 20.48 -12.08
N GLU A 15 -29.37 21.10 -11.10
CA GLU A 15 -29.11 20.82 -9.68
C GLU A 15 -29.34 19.35 -9.32
N PHE A 16 -30.28 18.69 -10.00
CA PHE A 16 -30.49 17.26 -9.85
C PHE A 16 -29.34 16.43 -10.43
N LEU A 17 -28.87 16.75 -11.64
CA LEU A 17 -27.70 16.10 -12.25
C LEU A 17 -26.44 16.29 -11.40
N ASP A 18 -26.16 17.51 -10.93
CA ASP A 18 -25.01 17.80 -10.05
C ASP A 18 -25.07 16.94 -8.77
N LYS A 19 -26.29 16.71 -8.23
CA LYS A 19 -26.47 15.82 -7.08
C LYS A 19 -26.18 14.36 -7.44
N ILE A 20 -26.62 13.88 -8.60
CA ILE A 20 -26.30 12.52 -9.06
C ILE A 20 -24.79 12.37 -9.26
N GLU A 21 -24.12 13.37 -9.84
CA GLU A 21 -22.66 13.36 -10.02
C GLU A 21 -21.93 13.27 -8.68
N VAL A 22 -22.35 14.05 -7.67
CA VAL A 22 -21.80 13.94 -6.30
C VAL A 22 -22.03 12.56 -5.71
N LEU A 23 -23.25 12.00 -5.84
CA LEU A 23 -23.53 10.65 -5.34
C LEU A 23 -22.73 9.59 -6.09
N ASN A 24 -22.49 9.77 -7.38
CA ASN A 24 -21.70 8.87 -8.21
C ASN A 24 -20.23 8.90 -7.80
N HIS A 25 -19.69 10.09 -7.55
CA HIS A 25 -18.36 10.29 -6.97
C HIS A 25 -18.24 9.65 -5.58
N ASP A 26 -19.28 9.75 -4.76
CA ASP A 26 -19.32 9.17 -3.41
C ASP A 26 -19.69 7.67 -3.40
N GLU A 27 -19.86 7.06 -4.59
CA GLU A 27 -20.25 5.65 -4.80
C GLU A 27 -21.58 5.26 -4.11
N GLU A 28 -22.48 6.21 -3.92
CA GLU A 28 -23.78 6.03 -3.30
C GLU A 28 -24.82 5.55 -4.34
N PHE A 29 -24.48 4.49 -5.08
CA PHE A 29 -25.25 4.00 -6.24
C PHE A 29 -26.68 3.59 -5.91
N GLU A 30 -26.91 2.98 -4.74
CA GLU A 30 -28.28 2.67 -4.29
C GLU A 30 -29.11 3.94 -4.07
N LYS A 31 -28.49 5.04 -3.60
CA LYS A 31 -29.20 6.32 -3.49
C LYS A 31 -29.47 6.94 -4.85
N ILE A 32 -28.56 6.79 -5.81
CA ILE A 32 -28.79 7.21 -7.21
C ILE A 32 -30.00 6.47 -7.77
N ILE A 33 -30.04 5.15 -7.58
CA ILE A 33 -31.18 4.31 -7.98
C ILE A 33 -32.46 4.82 -7.31
N ASP A 34 -32.48 4.89 -5.97
CA ASP A 34 -33.65 5.31 -5.19
C ASP A 34 -34.21 6.66 -5.67
N ILE A 35 -33.34 7.63 -5.96
CA ILE A 35 -33.76 8.97 -6.37
C ILE A 35 -34.24 8.99 -7.82
N ILE A 36 -33.61 8.24 -8.74
CA ILE A 36 -34.00 8.23 -10.15
C ILE A 36 -35.28 7.40 -10.38
N ILE A 37 -35.51 6.32 -9.63
CA ILE A 37 -36.72 5.51 -9.76
C ILE A 37 -37.98 6.19 -9.23
N GLU A 38 -37.85 7.23 -8.39
CA GLU A 38 -38.99 8.07 -8.00
C GLU A 38 -39.61 8.81 -9.20
N ILE A 39 -38.82 9.02 -10.27
CA ILE A 39 -39.31 9.56 -11.54
C ILE A 39 -39.97 8.42 -12.33
N PRO A 40 -41.26 8.52 -12.67
CA PRO A 40 -41.94 7.50 -13.47
C PRO A 40 -41.21 7.24 -14.79
N GLU A 41 -41.10 5.98 -15.18
CA GLU A 41 -40.35 5.54 -16.37
C GLU A 41 -40.70 6.33 -17.64
N ASN A 42 -41.99 6.57 -17.89
CA ASN A 42 -42.47 7.34 -19.05
C ASN A 42 -42.10 8.83 -19.03
N ASP A 43 -41.75 9.36 -17.85
CA ASP A 43 -41.37 10.75 -17.63
C ASP A 43 -39.85 10.90 -17.38
N ARG A 44 -39.09 9.80 -17.33
CA ARG A 44 -37.66 9.83 -17.04
C ARG A 44 -36.88 10.29 -18.28
N PRO A 45 -36.05 11.34 -18.19
CA PRO A 45 -35.14 11.73 -19.26
C PRO A 45 -34.21 10.60 -19.67
N TYR A 46 -33.81 10.59 -20.94
CA TYR A 46 -32.87 9.62 -21.49
C TYR A 46 -31.58 9.52 -20.66
N GLU A 47 -30.93 10.66 -20.42
CA GLU A 47 -29.68 10.76 -19.64
C GLU A 47 -29.81 10.13 -18.24
N LEU A 48 -30.96 10.28 -17.57
CA LEU A 48 -31.19 9.65 -16.27
C LEU A 48 -31.38 8.12 -16.37
N ASN A 49 -31.88 7.58 -17.49
CA ASN A 49 -31.88 6.14 -17.70
C ASN A 49 -30.46 5.60 -17.89
N VAL A 50 -29.61 6.31 -18.63
CA VAL A 50 -28.20 5.93 -18.83
C VAL A 50 -27.42 5.98 -17.50
N LEU A 51 -27.64 7.03 -16.69
CA LEU A 51 -27.04 7.12 -15.35
C LEU A 51 -27.57 6.03 -14.41
N LEU A 52 -28.86 5.69 -14.49
CA LEU A 52 -29.43 4.60 -13.72
C LEU A 52 -28.85 3.23 -14.11
N SER A 53 -28.64 2.97 -15.40
CA SER A 53 -27.98 1.74 -15.83
C SER A 53 -26.52 1.70 -15.38
N GLY A 54 -25.82 2.84 -15.36
CA GLY A 54 -24.48 2.93 -14.77
C GLY A 54 -24.48 2.57 -13.29
N ALA A 55 -25.47 3.06 -12.52
CA ALA A 55 -25.61 2.72 -11.11
C ALA A 55 -25.98 1.24 -10.88
N TYR A 56 -26.82 0.63 -11.73
CA TYR A 56 -27.08 -0.81 -11.70
C TYR A 56 -25.82 -1.62 -12.01
N PHE A 57 -25.07 -1.22 -13.04
CA PHE A 57 -23.80 -1.84 -13.40
C PHE A 57 -22.81 -1.80 -12.22
N SER A 58 -22.64 -0.65 -11.56
CA SER A 58 -21.75 -0.48 -10.40
C SER A 58 -22.13 -1.33 -9.17
N LEU A 59 -23.34 -1.91 -9.15
CA LEU A 59 -23.82 -2.82 -8.10
C LEU A 59 -23.89 -4.27 -8.58
N ASP A 60 -23.24 -4.61 -9.69
CA ASP A 60 -23.25 -5.93 -10.33
C ASP A 60 -24.63 -6.41 -10.77
N ARG A 61 -25.58 -5.48 -10.96
CA ARG A 61 -26.96 -5.73 -11.41
C ARG A 61 -27.04 -5.65 -12.94
N TYR A 62 -26.21 -6.43 -13.62
CA TYR A 62 -26.00 -6.33 -15.08
C TYR A 62 -27.28 -6.61 -15.88
N ASP A 63 -28.07 -7.60 -15.48
CA ASP A 63 -29.34 -7.93 -16.17
C ASP A 63 -30.33 -6.75 -16.13
N GLU A 64 -30.40 -6.02 -15.02
CA GLU A 64 -31.26 -4.85 -14.87
C GLU A 64 -30.74 -3.65 -15.67
N ALA A 65 -29.41 -3.48 -15.76
CA ALA A 65 -28.80 -2.47 -16.61
C ALA A 65 -29.08 -2.74 -18.10
N ILE A 66 -28.95 -4.00 -18.54
CA ILE A 66 -29.26 -4.43 -19.91
C ILE A 66 -30.75 -4.22 -20.22
N GLU A 67 -31.66 -4.74 -19.37
CA GLU A 67 -33.10 -4.61 -19.58
C GLU A 67 -33.52 -3.14 -19.68
N LEU A 68 -32.96 -2.28 -18.82
CA LEU A 68 -33.23 -0.85 -18.86
C LEU A 68 -32.74 -0.19 -20.15
N LEU A 69 -31.50 -0.43 -20.55
CA LEU A 69 -30.93 0.19 -21.75
C LEU A 69 -31.61 -0.31 -23.03
N GLU A 70 -31.89 -1.61 -23.14
CA GLU A 70 -32.64 -2.17 -24.27
C GLU A 70 -34.08 -1.64 -24.37
N SER A 71 -34.65 -1.15 -23.27
CA SER A 71 -36.01 -0.59 -23.26
C SER A 71 -36.11 0.83 -23.84
N ILE A 72 -34.98 1.51 -24.04
CA ILE A 72 -34.92 2.88 -24.54
C ILE A 72 -34.18 2.94 -25.89
N GLU A 73 -34.57 3.91 -26.73
CA GLU A 73 -33.85 4.18 -27.98
C GLU A 73 -32.74 5.20 -27.71
N PRO A 74 -31.54 5.05 -28.31
CA PRO A 74 -30.44 6.02 -28.20
C PRO A 74 -30.89 7.44 -28.59
N ASP A 75 -30.41 8.45 -27.84
CA ASP A 75 -30.65 9.87 -28.15
C ASP A 75 -29.90 10.30 -29.44
N ASP A 76 -30.07 11.54 -29.88
CA ASP A 76 -29.35 12.13 -31.03
C ASP A 76 -28.00 12.76 -30.62
N ASN A 77 -27.70 12.84 -29.31
CA ASN A 77 -26.47 13.44 -28.79
C ASN A 77 -25.34 12.40 -28.73
N GLU A 78 -24.25 12.64 -29.48
CA GLU A 78 -23.10 11.73 -29.58
C GLU A 78 -22.49 11.34 -28.22
N GLU A 79 -22.38 12.26 -27.26
CA GLU A 79 -21.81 11.96 -25.92
C GLU A 79 -22.71 11.00 -25.13
N GLU A 80 -24.02 11.21 -25.22
CA GLU A 80 -25.03 10.41 -24.54
C GLU A 80 -25.25 9.05 -25.21
N ILE A 81 -25.06 8.98 -26.54
CA ILE A 81 -25.01 7.71 -27.29
C ILE A 81 -23.76 6.90 -26.91
N ALA A 82 -22.60 7.55 -26.79
CA ALA A 82 -21.36 6.89 -26.38
C ALA A 82 -21.48 6.27 -24.98
N LYS A 83 -21.99 7.02 -23.99
CA LYS A 83 -22.25 6.49 -22.64
C LYS A 83 -23.24 5.34 -22.64
N TYR A 84 -24.34 5.45 -23.39
CA TYR A 84 -25.33 4.38 -23.54
C TYR A 84 -24.70 3.08 -24.04
N TYR A 85 -23.98 3.14 -25.16
CA TYR A 85 -23.36 1.94 -25.73
C TYR A 85 -22.22 1.41 -24.86
N PHE A 86 -21.49 2.29 -24.16
CA PHE A 86 -20.45 1.88 -23.25
C PHE A 86 -21.02 1.07 -22.07
N TYR A 87 -22.02 1.59 -21.37
CA TYR A 87 -22.64 0.88 -20.25
C TYR A 87 -23.37 -0.39 -20.68
N LEU A 88 -24.01 -0.39 -21.86
CA LEU A 88 -24.62 -1.60 -22.42
C LEU A 88 -23.55 -2.65 -22.74
N GLY A 89 -22.45 -2.24 -23.38
CA GLY A 89 -21.32 -3.11 -23.71
C GLY A 89 -20.67 -3.71 -22.47
N MET A 90 -20.41 -2.89 -21.43
CA MET A 90 -19.87 -3.36 -20.16
C MET A 90 -20.80 -4.36 -19.49
N SER A 91 -22.11 -4.08 -19.47
CA SER A 91 -23.08 -4.98 -18.85
C SER A 91 -23.15 -6.32 -19.57
N TYR A 92 -23.16 -6.34 -20.91
CA TYR A 92 -23.07 -7.59 -21.68
C TYR A 92 -21.75 -8.34 -21.44
N TYR A 93 -20.61 -7.63 -21.43
CA TYR A 93 -19.30 -8.23 -21.19
C TYR A 93 -19.24 -8.94 -19.83
N HIS A 94 -19.66 -8.27 -18.76
CA HIS A 94 -19.66 -8.85 -17.42
C HIS A 94 -20.70 -9.97 -17.23
N SER A 95 -21.76 -9.99 -18.05
CA SER A 95 -22.69 -11.13 -18.15
C SER A 95 -22.19 -12.27 -19.05
N GLY A 96 -21.00 -12.15 -19.66
CA GLY A 96 -20.39 -13.16 -20.54
C GLY A 96 -20.94 -13.21 -21.97
N ASN A 97 -21.75 -12.21 -22.35
CA ASN A 97 -22.40 -12.09 -23.67
C ASN A 97 -21.51 -11.25 -24.61
N TYR A 98 -20.37 -11.83 -25.00
CA TYR A 98 -19.33 -11.08 -25.71
C TYR A 98 -19.73 -10.69 -27.14
N ASP A 99 -20.57 -11.48 -27.81
CA ASP A 99 -21.07 -11.17 -29.16
C ASP A 99 -21.97 -9.93 -29.22
N GLU A 100 -22.68 -9.63 -28.14
CA GLU A 100 -23.46 -8.41 -27.97
C GLU A 100 -22.62 -7.25 -27.43
N ALA A 101 -21.61 -7.53 -26.60
CA ALA A 101 -20.73 -6.51 -26.03
C ALA A 101 -19.87 -5.80 -27.09
N ILE A 102 -19.24 -6.57 -27.98
CA ILE A 102 -18.35 -6.05 -29.03
C ILE A 102 -19.01 -4.93 -29.86
N PRO A 103 -20.17 -5.14 -30.52
CA PRO A 103 -20.78 -4.10 -31.35
C PRO A 103 -21.20 -2.86 -30.54
N CYS A 104 -21.47 -3.00 -29.25
CA CYS A 104 -21.72 -1.85 -28.38
C CYS A 104 -20.43 -1.02 -28.21
N PHE A 105 -19.31 -1.65 -27.86
CA PHE A 105 -18.04 -0.93 -27.76
C PHE A 105 -17.56 -0.38 -29.11
N GLU A 106 -17.84 -1.05 -30.22
CA GLU A 106 -17.54 -0.51 -31.56
C GLU A 106 -18.31 0.79 -31.82
N LYS A 107 -19.57 0.88 -31.38
CA LYS A 107 -20.35 2.12 -31.46
C LYS A 107 -19.76 3.23 -30.61
N THR A 108 -19.31 2.92 -29.39
CA THR A 108 -18.62 3.91 -28.55
C THR A 108 -17.31 4.37 -29.20
N HIS A 109 -16.53 3.44 -29.77
CA HIS A 109 -15.27 3.73 -30.45
C HIS A 109 -15.44 4.52 -31.76
N GLU A 110 -16.54 4.33 -32.48
CA GLU A 110 -16.87 5.15 -33.65
C GLU A 110 -17.05 6.63 -33.28
N ILE A 111 -17.56 6.91 -32.07
CA ILE A 111 -17.83 8.25 -31.56
C ILE A 111 -16.56 8.88 -30.99
N ASP A 112 -15.85 8.16 -30.11
CA ASP A 112 -14.54 8.55 -29.59
C ASP A 112 -13.47 7.48 -29.86
N PRO A 113 -12.76 7.58 -31.01
CA PRO A 113 -11.71 6.63 -31.34
C PRO A 113 -10.48 6.66 -30.43
N LYS A 114 -10.39 7.64 -29.53
CA LYS A 114 -9.25 7.81 -28.61
C LYS A 114 -9.58 7.44 -27.17
N ASP A 115 -10.83 7.05 -26.90
CA ASP A 115 -11.20 6.54 -25.59
C ASP A 115 -10.48 5.21 -25.33
N ILE A 116 -9.57 5.26 -24.36
CA ILE A 116 -8.70 4.13 -24.00
C ILE A 116 -9.53 3.03 -23.36
N ASP A 117 -10.51 3.37 -22.54
CA ASP A 117 -11.32 2.40 -21.82
C ASP A 117 -12.14 1.56 -22.82
N THR A 118 -12.80 2.20 -23.78
CA THR A 118 -13.49 1.50 -24.86
C THR A 118 -12.56 0.61 -25.67
N LEU A 119 -11.37 1.07 -26.03
CA LEU A 119 -10.39 0.26 -26.77
C LEU A 119 -9.91 -0.96 -25.96
N LEU A 120 -9.72 -0.79 -24.66
CA LEU A 120 -9.32 -1.87 -23.76
C LEU A 120 -10.43 -2.93 -23.67
N PHE A 121 -11.68 -2.51 -23.48
CA PHE A 121 -12.84 -3.42 -23.48
C PHE A 121 -13.07 -4.10 -24.83
N LEU A 122 -12.79 -3.44 -25.95
CA LEU A 122 -12.79 -4.09 -27.27
C LEU A 122 -11.73 -5.19 -27.34
N CYS A 123 -10.52 -4.94 -26.84
CA CYS A 123 -9.48 -5.97 -26.79
C CYS A 123 -9.90 -7.16 -25.90
N PHE A 124 -10.45 -6.90 -24.71
CA PHE A 124 -10.91 -7.96 -23.81
C PHE A 124 -12.07 -8.76 -24.40
N ALA A 125 -13.13 -8.09 -24.86
CA ALA A 125 -14.32 -8.75 -25.40
C ALA A 125 -13.97 -9.57 -26.65
N THR A 126 -13.12 -9.07 -27.55
CA THR A 126 -12.70 -9.82 -28.76
C THR A 126 -11.78 -11.00 -28.43
N SER A 127 -10.93 -10.88 -27.41
CA SER A 127 -10.10 -11.99 -26.92
C SER A 127 -10.95 -13.10 -26.29
N GLU A 128 -11.85 -12.74 -25.38
CA GLU A 128 -12.75 -13.67 -24.69
C GLU A 128 -13.74 -14.36 -25.65
N TYR A 129 -14.20 -13.64 -26.68
CA TYR A 129 -15.02 -14.21 -27.75
C TYR A 129 -14.22 -15.12 -28.70
N GLY A 130 -12.88 -15.02 -28.71
CA GLY A 130 -12.00 -15.79 -29.58
C GLY A 130 -11.92 -15.26 -31.02
N ASN A 131 -12.07 -13.95 -31.22
CA ASN A 131 -11.94 -13.30 -32.52
C ASN A 131 -10.57 -12.61 -32.67
N ASP A 132 -9.57 -13.42 -33.01
CA ASP A 132 -8.17 -12.99 -33.14
C ASP A 132 -7.96 -11.85 -34.15
N GLU A 133 -8.79 -11.76 -35.20
CA GLU A 133 -8.69 -10.72 -36.23
C GLU A 133 -9.05 -9.34 -35.64
N LEU A 134 -10.19 -9.24 -34.96
CA LEU A 134 -10.61 -8.00 -34.31
C LEU A 134 -9.70 -7.67 -33.11
N PHE A 135 -9.30 -8.67 -32.34
CA PHE A 135 -8.34 -8.48 -31.25
C PHE A 135 -7.05 -7.82 -31.76
N SER A 136 -6.46 -8.36 -32.84
CA SER A 136 -5.24 -7.81 -33.42
C SER A 136 -5.43 -6.38 -33.94
N GLU A 137 -6.60 -6.06 -34.50
CA GLU A 137 -6.92 -4.71 -34.95
C GLU A 137 -6.98 -3.72 -33.78
N TYR A 138 -7.77 -4.01 -32.74
CA TYR A 138 -7.98 -3.10 -31.62
C TYR A 138 -6.74 -2.98 -30.73
N SER A 139 -5.99 -4.06 -30.56
CA SER A 139 -4.78 -4.07 -29.74
C SER A 139 -3.66 -3.22 -30.39
N GLN A 140 -3.55 -3.22 -31.73
CA GLN A 140 -2.67 -2.28 -32.45
C GLN A 140 -3.09 -0.82 -32.29
N LYS A 141 -4.40 -0.54 -32.26
CA LYS A 141 -4.91 0.82 -32.01
C LYS A 141 -4.58 1.28 -30.60
N LEU A 142 -4.73 0.38 -29.61
CA LEU A 142 -4.36 0.64 -28.23
C LEU A 142 -2.85 0.87 -28.08
N GLU A 143 -1.99 0.00 -28.65
CA GLU A 143 -0.53 0.17 -28.63
C GLU A 143 -0.10 1.53 -29.22
N ALA A 144 -0.76 1.97 -30.29
CA ALA A 144 -0.46 3.24 -30.93
C ALA A 144 -0.87 4.47 -30.08
N LEU A 145 -1.87 4.33 -29.20
CA LEU A 145 -2.36 5.37 -28.31
C LEU A 145 -1.62 5.39 -26.97
N ASP A 146 -1.47 4.22 -26.37
CA ASP A 146 -0.80 4.01 -25.10
C ASP A 146 -0.03 2.68 -25.11
N LYS A 147 1.26 2.79 -25.44
CA LYS A 147 2.15 1.64 -25.50
C LYS A 147 2.42 1.03 -24.13
N GLU A 148 2.50 1.85 -23.08
CA GLU A 148 2.82 1.35 -21.74
C GLU A 148 1.65 0.53 -21.18
N LEU A 149 0.43 1.02 -21.38
CA LEU A 149 -0.78 0.29 -21.04
C LEU A 149 -0.93 -1.00 -21.89
N TYR A 150 -0.71 -0.90 -23.20
CA TYR A 150 -0.69 -2.08 -24.07
C TYR A 150 0.35 -3.11 -23.60
N ASP A 151 1.57 -2.67 -23.30
CA ASP A 151 2.64 -3.53 -22.84
C ASP A 151 2.24 -4.25 -21.53
N SER A 152 1.60 -3.53 -20.61
CA SER A 152 1.09 -4.05 -19.33
C SER A 152 0.00 -5.13 -19.48
N TYR A 153 -0.88 -5.02 -20.49
CA TYR A 153 -2.01 -5.95 -20.65
C TYR A 153 -1.73 -7.09 -21.64
N PHE A 154 -0.92 -6.84 -22.67
CA PHE A 154 -0.82 -7.72 -23.85
C PHE A 154 0.61 -8.19 -24.17
N ASN A 155 1.67 -7.51 -23.70
CA ASN A 155 3.06 -7.96 -23.92
C ASN A 155 3.70 -8.68 -22.72
N SER A 156 2.99 -8.83 -21.60
CA SER A 156 3.30 -9.87 -20.59
C SER A 156 3.22 -11.29 -21.19
N GLN A 157 2.54 -11.47 -22.33
CA GLN A 157 2.21 -12.79 -22.90
C GLN A 157 3.35 -13.61 -23.56
N ASN A 158 4.63 -13.41 -23.23
CA ASN A 158 5.67 -14.39 -23.60
C ASN A 158 6.08 -15.35 -22.47
N THR A 159 5.34 -15.33 -21.38
CA THR A 159 5.49 -16.24 -20.24
C THR A 159 4.17 -16.98 -20.08
N VAL A 160 4.19 -18.31 -20.22
CA VAL A 160 3.09 -19.15 -19.73
C VAL A 160 2.93 -18.78 -18.26
N ALA A 161 1.74 -18.34 -17.85
CA ALA A 161 1.50 -17.96 -16.46
C ALA A 161 2.02 -19.08 -15.55
N GLU A 162 2.99 -18.74 -14.70
CA GLU A 162 3.60 -19.71 -13.82
C GLU A 162 2.54 -20.15 -12.82
N ALA A 163 2.18 -21.43 -12.84
CA ALA A 163 1.06 -21.97 -12.09
C ALA A 163 1.47 -23.29 -11.42
N TYR A 164 0.89 -23.54 -10.25
CA TYR A 164 0.98 -24.84 -9.59
C TYR A 164 0.29 -25.92 -10.41
N SER A 165 0.83 -27.14 -10.35
CA SER A 165 0.12 -28.35 -10.78
C SER A 165 -1.02 -28.69 -9.82
N ASP A 166 -1.99 -29.49 -10.27
CA ASP A 166 -3.11 -29.93 -9.44
C ASP A 166 -2.66 -30.57 -8.11
N GLU A 167 -1.58 -31.34 -8.11
CA GLU A 167 -1.04 -31.98 -6.89
C GLU A 167 -0.42 -30.95 -5.92
N GLU A 168 0.22 -29.90 -6.46
CA GLU A 168 0.79 -28.80 -5.68
C GLU A 168 -0.31 -27.92 -5.09
N VAL A 169 -1.36 -27.61 -5.86
CA VAL A 169 -2.55 -26.89 -5.37
C VAL A 169 -3.20 -27.65 -4.21
N ILE A 170 -3.43 -28.96 -4.36
CA ILE A 170 -4.00 -29.78 -3.28
C ILE A 170 -3.11 -29.73 -2.02
N SER A 171 -1.80 -29.78 -2.18
CA SER A 171 -0.86 -29.71 -1.05
C SER A 171 -0.89 -28.35 -0.36
N LEU A 172 -1.02 -27.27 -1.15
CA LEU A 172 -1.15 -25.91 -0.67
C LEU A 172 -2.46 -25.71 0.11
N GLU A 173 -3.59 -26.14 -0.46
CA GLU A 173 -4.90 -26.07 0.16
C GLU A 173 -4.95 -26.83 1.48
N MET A 174 -4.45 -28.08 1.50
CA MET A 174 -4.38 -28.87 2.72
C MET A 174 -3.53 -28.20 3.80
N PHE A 175 -2.39 -27.61 3.42
CA PHE A 175 -1.53 -26.90 4.36
C PHE A 175 -2.21 -25.66 4.94
N ILE A 176 -2.95 -24.91 4.12
CA ILE A 176 -3.73 -23.75 4.57
C ILE A 176 -4.88 -24.19 5.48
N GLU A 177 -5.62 -25.23 5.11
CA GLU A 177 -6.72 -25.77 5.91
C GLU A 177 -6.24 -26.29 7.27
N ASP A 178 -5.11 -27.01 7.31
CA ASP A 178 -4.56 -27.59 8.54
C ASP A 178 -4.02 -26.54 9.52
N ASN A 179 -3.55 -25.39 9.04
CA ASN A 179 -2.97 -24.35 9.88
C ASN A 179 -3.90 -23.14 10.13
N ILE A 180 -4.73 -22.76 9.15
CA ILE A 180 -5.56 -21.54 9.18
C ILE A 180 -7.04 -21.90 9.13
N GLY A 181 -7.44 -22.88 8.32
CA GLY A 181 -8.82 -23.36 8.21
C GLY A 181 -9.42 -23.23 6.82
N GLU A 182 -10.64 -23.77 6.67
CA GLU A 182 -11.34 -23.88 5.38
C GLU A 182 -11.64 -22.51 4.76
N TYR A 183 -11.21 -22.31 3.52
CA TYR A 183 -11.60 -21.14 2.72
C TYR A 183 -13.00 -21.34 2.13
N ASN A 184 -13.77 -20.26 2.00
CA ASN A 184 -15.15 -20.34 1.47
C ASN A 184 -15.36 -19.59 0.16
N ASN A 185 -14.37 -18.80 -0.25
CA ASN A 185 -14.41 -18.02 -1.47
C ASN A 185 -13.00 -17.84 -2.02
N VAL A 186 -12.91 -17.78 -3.34
CA VAL A 186 -11.68 -17.49 -4.07
C VAL A 186 -11.89 -16.18 -4.79
N LEU A 187 -11.16 -15.15 -4.40
CA LEU A 187 -11.14 -13.88 -5.09
C LEU A 187 -10.15 -14.00 -6.24
N ARG A 188 -10.70 -14.35 -7.41
CA ARG A 188 -9.88 -14.66 -8.57
C ARG A 188 -9.09 -13.46 -9.04
N ASP A 189 -7.87 -13.72 -9.48
CA ASP A 189 -7.18 -12.74 -10.27
C ASP A 189 -7.73 -12.71 -11.69
N VAL A 190 -8.21 -11.54 -12.10
CA VAL A 190 -8.62 -11.28 -13.49
C VAL A 190 -7.50 -10.53 -14.23
N SER A 191 -6.36 -10.30 -13.56
CA SER A 191 -5.20 -9.69 -14.18
C SER A 191 -4.51 -10.67 -15.14
N THR A 192 -4.06 -10.18 -16.30
CA THR A 192 -3.38 -10.96 -17.35
C THR A 192 -1.85 -11.00 -17.14
N THR A 193 -1.41 -10.97 -15.89
CA THR A 193 0.01 -10.95 -15.52
C THR A 193 0.65 -12.34 -15.59
N ASP A 194 1.98 -12.41 -15.45
CA ASP A 194 2.79 -13.63 -15.57
C ASP A 194 2.54 -14.71 -14.50
N ILE A 195 1.73 -14.41 -13.48
CA ILE A 195 1.24 -15.37 -12.47
C ILE A 195 -0.25 -15.12 -12.26
N SER A 196 -1.06 -16.18 -12.31
CA SER A 196 -2.42 -16.13 -11.79
C SER A 196 -2.38 -16.20 -10.26
N CYS A 197 -2.50 -15.06 -9.58
CA CYS A 197 -2.44 -14.99 -8.12
C CYS A 197 -3.82 -14.76 -7.49
N ASP A 198 -4.54 -15.85 -7.25
CA ASP A 198 -5.82 -15.81 -6.55
C ASP A 198 -5.64 -15.46 -5.07
N LEU A 199 -6.68 -14.91 -4.43
CA LEU A 199 -6.72 -14.75 -2.98
C LEU A 199 -7.76 -15.69 -2.38
N LEU A 200 -7.31 -16.61 -1.53
CA LEU A 200 -8.17 -17.48 -0.73
C LEU A 200 -8.69 -16.69 0.47
N LEU A 201 -10.01 -16.65 0.64
CA LEU A 201 -10.67 -16.00 1.77
C LEU A 201 -11.12 -17.04 2.79
N ILE A 202 -10.45 -17.05 3.94
CA ILE A 202 -10.82 -17.85 5.11
C ILE A 202 -11.68 -16.98 6.03
N PRO A 203 -12.93 -17.35 6.32
CA PRO A 203 -13.79 -16.63 7.25
C PRO A 203 -13.37 -16.84 8.72
N PRO A 204 -13.83 -15.96 9.65
CA PRO A 204 -13.72 -16.22 11.08
C PRO A 204 -14.28 -17.60 11.45
N ASN A 205 -13.54 -18.33 12.29
CA ASN A 205 -13.84 -19.70 12.70
C ASN A 205 -13.71 -19.86 14.23
N ASP A 206 -13.74 -21.10 14.73
CA ASP A 206 -13.67 -21.40 16.17
C ASP A 206 -12.27 -21.13 16.77
N GLU A 207 -11.21 -21.08 15.96
CA GLU A 207 -9.83 -20.84 16.39
C GLU A 207 -9.49 -19.34 16.41
N HIS A 208 -10.02 -18.57 15.45
CA HIS A 208 -9.79 -17.14 15.36
C HIS A 208 -11.00 -16.35 14.82
N GLU A 209 -11.28 -15.21 15.47
CA GLU A 209 -12.44 -14.34 15.19
C GLU A 209 -12.15 -13.24 14.14
N PHE A 210 -11.41 -13.53 13.08
CA PHE A 210 -11.06 -12.59 12.01
C PHE A 210 -10.99 -13.29 10.64
N TYR A 211 -11.02 -12.51 9.56
CA TYR A 211 -10.80 -13.02 8.21
C TYR A 211 -9.32 -13.19 7.94
N THR A 212 -8.95 -14.19 7.16
CA THR A 212 -7.58 -14.36 6.66
C THR A 212 -7.61 -14.43 5.14
N LEU A 213 -6.77 -13.63 4.50
CA LEU A 213 -6.48 -13.69 3.08
C LEU A 213 -5.13 -14.37 2.88
N VAL A 214 -5.07 -15.33 1.95
CA VAL A 214 -3.83 -16.02 1.59
C VAL A 214 -3.70 -15.97 0.08
N THR A 215 -2.54 -15.55 -0.44
CA THR A 215 -2.28 -15.68 -1.88
C THR A 215 -2.20 -17.15 -2.25
N CYS A 216 -2.68 -17.47 -3.45
CA CYS A 216 -2.60 -18.79 -4.04
C CYS A 216 -2.16 -18.61 -5.48
N GLY A 217 -0.88 -18.89 -5.73
CA GLY A 217 -0.27 -18.79 -7.05
C GLY A 217 1.01 -17.96 -7.04
N MET A 218 1.19 -17.05 -6.09
CA MET A 218 2.42 -16.27 -5.98
C MET A 218 3.66 -17.18 -5.89
N GLY A 219 3.57 -18.26 -5.10
CA GLY A 219 4.69 -19.17 -4.91
C GLY A 219 4.92 -20.12 -6.09
N ALA A 220 4.06 -20.09 -7.13
CA ALA A 220 4.31 -20.78 -8.39
C ALA A 220 5.47 -20.13 -9.16
N HIS A 221 5.75 -18.86 -8.88
CA HIS A 221 6.93 -18.18 -9.38
C HIS A 221 8.17 -18.38 -8.53
N LYS A 222 9.29 -18.52 -9.23
CA LYS A 222 10.61 -18.64 -8.63
C LYS A 222 11.32 -17.28 -8.61
N MET A 223 11.33 -16.65 -7.44
CA MET A 223 11.94 -15.34 -7.20
C MET A 223 13.47 -15.34 -7.39
N THR A 224 14.02 -14.17 -7.70
CA THR A 224 15.47 -13.99 -7.88
C THR A 224 16.17 -13.73 -6.55
N VAL A 225 16.50 -14.81 -5.82
CA VAL A 225 17.21 -14.74 -4.53
C VAL A 225 18.73 -14.64 -4.68
N PRO A 226 19.44 -14.01 -3.72
CA PRO A 226 20.89 -13.80 -3.80
C PRO A 226 21.73 -15.04 -3.42
N SER A 227 21.15 -15.99 -2.68
CA SER A 227 21.80 -17.25 -2.27
C SER A 227 20.75 -18.29 -1.86
N ASP A 228 21.17 -19.56 -1.79
CA ASP A 228 20.34 -20.70 -1.36
C ASP A 228 19.92 -20.65 0.13
N GLU A 229 20.34 -19.63 0.87
CA GLU A 229 19.93 -19.40 2.27
C GLU A 229 18.52 -18.80 2.37
N PHE A 230 18.00 -18.25 1.27
CA PHE A 230 16.68 -17.64 1.17
C PHE A 230 15.70 -18.55 0.43
N TYR A 231 14.44 -18.51 0.83
CA TYR A 231 13.37 -19.16 0.08
C TYR A 231 13.11 -18.38 -1.21
N ASP A 232 13.08 -19.10 -2.32
CA ASP A 232 12.85 -18.56 -3.66
C ASP A 232 11.39 -18.63 -4.10
N ARG A 233 10.49 -19.09 -3.23
CA ARG A 233 9.04 -19.11 -3.44
C ARG A 233 8.32 -18.67 -2.17
N ALA A 234 7.28 -17.87 -2.31
CA ALA A 234 6.54 -17.35 -1.18
C ALA A 234 5.04 -17.23 -1.44
N GLU A 235 4.26 -17.36 -0.37
CA GLU A 235 2.87 -16.94 -0.30
C GLU A 235 2.71 -15.89 0.82
N LEU A 236 1.75 -14.99 0.67
CA LEU A 236 1.47 -13.90 1.59
C LEU A 236 0.20 -14.18 2.38
N VAL A 237 0.21 -13.80 3.66
CA VAL A 237 -0.91 -13.92 4.57
C VAL A 237 -1.26 -12.54 5.12
N LEU A 238 -2.54 -12.18 5.11
CA LEU A 238 -3.04 -10.93 5.70
C LEU A 238 -4.32 -11.21 6.50
N CYS A 239 -4.34 -10.78 7.77
CA CYS A 239 -5.53 -10.94 8.60
C CYS A 239 -6.32 -9.62 8.66
N LEU A 240 -7.64 -9.69 8.46
CA LEU A 240 -8.56 -8.55 8.48
C LEU A 240 -9.59 -8.73 9.59
N PRO A 241 -9.97 -7.67 10.33
CA PRO A 241 -10.91 -7.81 11.44
C PRO A 241 -12.27 -8.32 10.93
N LYS A 242 -13.02 -9.02 11.79
CA LYS A 242 -14.37 -9.54 11.45
C LYS A 242 -15.36 -8.46 11.01
N SER A 243 -15.11 -7.20 11.37
CA SER A 243 -15.90 -6.05 10.91
C SER A 243 -15.52 -5.55 9.51
N TRP A 244 -14.49 -6.09 8.88
CA TRP A 244 -14.06 -5.67 7.55
C TRP A 244 -15.01 -6.18 6.48
N HIS A 245 -15.41 -5.29 5.56
CA HIS A 245 -16.33 -5.63 4.48
C HIS A 245 -15.58 -6.25 3.29
N VAL A 246 -15.10 -7.49 3.45
CA VAL A 246 -14.21 -8.18 2.48
C VAL A 246 -14.81 -8.43 1.08
N LYS A 247 -16.12 -8.26 0.91
CA LYS A 247 -16.80 -8.37 -0.41
C LYS A 247 -17.14 -7.01 -1.02
N SER A 248 -16.83 -5.92 -0.33
CA SER A 248 -17.10 -4.57 -0.83
C SER A 248 -16.07 -4.20 -1.88
N SER A 249 -16.54 -3.63 -2.99
CA SER A 249 -15.70 -2.98 -4.01
C SER A 249 -15.23 -1.58 -3.58
N ASN A 250 -15.90 -0.94 -2.61
CA ASN A 250 -15.50 0.38 -2.13
C ASN A 250 -14.05 0.41 -1.62
N GLU A 251 -13.30 1.40 -2.10
CA GLU A 251 -11.86 1.53 -1.91
C GLU A 251 -11.43 1.48 -0.44
N LYS A 252 -12.21 2.05 0.48
CA LYS A 252 -11.91 2.03 1.93
C LYS A 252 -11.79 0.62 2.53
N TRP A 253 -12.42 -0.36 1.88
CA TRP A 253 -12.39 -1.77 2.24
C TRP A 253 -11.54 -2.62 1.30
N PHE A 254 -11.39 -2.18 0.05
CA PHE A 254 -10.74 -2.92 -1.03
C PHE A 254 -9.21 -2.78 -1.05
N TRP A 255 -8.65 -1.65 -0.58
CA TRP A 255 -7.21 -1.40 -0.59
C TRP A 255 -6.31 -2.54 -0.05
N PRO A 256 -6.70 -3.35 0.97
CA PRO A 256 -5.86 -4.45 1.44
C PRO A 256 -5.74 -5.58 0.40
N LEU A 257 -6.78 -5.81 -0.41
CA LEU A 257 -6.76 -6.78 -1.49
C LEU A 257 -5.85 -6.28 -2.63
N ARG A 258 -5.94 -4.97 -2.97
CA ARG A 258 -5.01 -4.35 -3.92
C ARG A 258 -3.57 -4.47 -3.43
N LEU A 259 -3.30 -4.16 -2.15
CA LEU A 259 -1.98 -4.32 -1.53
C LEU A 259 -1.44 -5.74 -1.70
N MET A 260 -2.24 -6.76 -1.35
CA MET A 260 -1.86 -8.17 -1.51
C MET A 260 -1.46 -8.49 -2.95
N LYS A 261 -2.30 -8.08 -3.91
CA LYS A 261 -2.02 -8.28 -5.35
C LYS A 261 -0.76 -7.54 -5.79
N SER A 262 -0.56 -6.29 -5.37
CA SER A 262 0.64 -5.52 -5.70
C SER A 262 1.91 -6.16 -5.16
N LEU A 263 1.89 -6.68 -3.92
CA LEU A 263 3.03 -7.38 -3.32
C LEU A 263 3.31 -8.72 -4.01
N ALA A 264 2.28 -9.44 -4.43
CA ALA A 264 2.42 -10.72 -5.13
C ALA A 264 3.15 -10.58 -6.48
N HIS A 265 2.92 -9.47 -7.18
CA HIS A 265 3.56 -9.20 -8.47
C HIS A 265 4.97 -8.58 -8.36
N LEU A 266 5.32 -8.03 -7.19
CA LEU A 266 6.57 -7.29 -7.02
C LEU A 266 7.84 -8.08 -7.41
N PRO A 267 8.00 -9.37 -7.04
CA PRO A 267 9.18 -10.14 -7.44
C PRO A 267 9.34 -10.28 -8.95
N ILE A 268 8.23 -10.35 -9.69
CA ILE A 268 8.22 -10.46 -11.16
C ILE A 268 8.62 -9.11 -11.77
N LEU A 269 7.88 -8.04 -11.40
CA LEU A 269 8.01 -6.72 -11.99
C LEU A 269 9.42 -6.15 -11.82
N GLU A 270 10.02 -6.39 -10.65
CA GLU A 270 11.35 -5.89 -10.31
C GLU A 270 12.47 -6.92 -10.56
N ASN A 271 12.13 -8.11 -11.05
CA ASN A 271 13.04 -9.26 -11.15
C ASN A 271 13.86 -9.44 -9.86
N SER A 272 13.14 -9.55 -8.74
CA SER A 272 13.63 -9.45 -7.38
C SER A 272 13.08 -10.60 -6.51
N TRP A 273 13.16 -10.45 -5.19
CA TRP A 273 12.62 -11.40 -4.21
C TRP A 273 12.10 -10.67 -2.97
N ILE A 274 11.18 -11.33 -2.27
CA ILE A 274 10.70 -10.88 -0.96
C ILE A 274 10.93 -11.97 0.08
N GLY A 275 11.11 -11.56 1.33
CA GLY A 275 11.35 -12.48 2.43
C GLY A 275 11.22 -11.82 3.80
N TRP A 276 11.48 -12.60 4.83
CA TRP A 276 11.39 -12.14 6.22
C TRP A 276 12.19 -10.85 6.46
N GLY A 277 11.57 -9.89 7.14
CA GLY A 277 12.17 -8.60 7.48
C GLY A 277 12.28 -7.60 6.32
N HIS A 278 11.85 -7.96 5.11
CA HIS A 278 11.72 -6.99 4.02
C HIS A 278 10.60 -5.99 4.32
N THR A 279 10.87 -4.74 3.99
CA THR A 279 9.95 -3.62 4.13
C THR A 279 9.64 -3.06 2.76
N ILE A 280 8.36 -2.87 2.44
CA ILE A 280 7.91 -2.31 1.16
C ILE A 280 7.09 -1.05 1.49
N SER A 281 7.50 0.09 0.94
CA SER A 281 6.81 1.36 1.13
C SER A 281 5.76 1.57 0.05
N ASN A 282 4.61 2.11 0.45
CA ASN A 282 3.57 2.60 -0.47
C ASN A 282 3.81 4.05 -0.89
N GLY A 283 4.83 4.72 -0.33
CA GLY A 283 5.15 6.13 -0.58
C GLY A 283 4.24 7.13 0.15
N GLU A 284 2.97 6.78 0.31
CA GLU A 284 1.93 7.53 1.01
C GLU A 284 0.99 6.58 1.77
N PRO A 285 0.14 7.08 2.69
CA PRO A 285 -0.80 6.23 3.39
C PRO A 285 -1.72 5.46 2.45
N TYR A 286 -2.10 4.23 2.83
CA TYR A 286 -2.91 3.36 1.97
C TYR A 286 -4.33 3.88 1.70
N PHE A 287 -4.88 4.68 2.63
CA PHE A 287 -6.20 5.29 2.50
C PHE A 287 -6.37 6.45 3.48
N ASP A 288 -7.30 7.37 3.21
CA ASP A 288 -7.52 8.62 3.99
C ASP A 288 -7.82 8.43 5.50
N ASN A 289 -8.21 7.22 5.92
CA ASN A 289 -8.57 6.91 7.31
C ASN A 289 -7.44 6.26 8.11
N THR A 290 -6.24 6.15 7.54
CA THR A 290 -5.07 5.53 8.18
C THR A 290 -3.80 6.28 7.78
N GLU A 291 -2.81 6.31 8.67
CA GLU A 291 -1.45 6.80 8.35
C GLU A 291 -0.48 5.65 8.06
N LEU A 292 -0.96 4.40 8.03
CA LEU A 292 -0.17 3.24 7.62
C LEU A 292 0.19 3.36 6.13
N SER A 293 1.48 3.29 5.82
CA SER A 293 2.03 3.65 4.50
C SER A 293 3.08 2.66 3.98
N GLY A 294 3.19 1.49 4.60
CA GLY A 294 4.00 0.40 4.08
C GLY A 294 3.80 -0.89 4.85
N VAL A 295 4.65 -1.87 4.58
CA VAL A 295 4.57 -3.19 5.20
C VAL A 295 5.94 -3.69 5.66
N ILE A 296 5.93 -4.65 6.59
CA ILE A 296 7.03 -5.58 6.84
C ILE A 296 6.52 -7.02 6.74
N LEU A 297 7.35 -7.91 6.19
CA LEU A 297 7.06 -9.34 6.11
C LEU A 297 7.64 -10.05 7.34
N GLY A 298 6.81 -10.79 8.06
CA GLY A 298 7.20 -11.55 9.23
C GLY A 298 6.67 -12.98 9.22
N ASN A 299 6.89 -13.69 10.33
CA ASN A 299 6.31 -15.02 10.52
C ASN A 299 4.82 -14.89 10.85
N SER A 300 4.01 -15.81 10.33
CA SER A 300 2.59 -15.88 10.67
C SER A 300 2.41 -16.57 12.03
N PRO A 301 1.70 -15.94 12.98
CA PRO A 301 1.36 -16.59 14.25
C PRO A 301 0.26 -17.65 14.09
N LEU A 302 -0.35 -17.76 12.90
CA LEU A 302 -1.35 -18.79 12.58
C LEU A 302 -0.71 -20.14 12.25
N MET A 303 0.61 -20.21 12.08
CA MET A 303 1.29 -21.40 11.61
C MET A 303 2.47 -21.71 12.54
N GLU A 304 2.61 -22.97 12.97
CA GLU A 304 3.78 -23.39 13.76
C GLU A 304 5.04 -23.47 12.89
N ASP A 305 4.88 -23.98 11.67
CA ASP A 305 5.89 -23.97 10.61
C ASP A 305 5.33 -23.19 9.42
N ASN A 306 6.06 -22.19 8.94
CA ASN A 306 5.63 -21.35 7.84
C ASN A 306 6.17 -21.83 6.48
N VAL A 307 6.62 -23.08 6.39
CA VAL A 307 7.18 -23.64 5.15
C VAL A 307 6.42 -24.90 4.74
N LEU A 308 5.87 -24.85 3.53
CA LEU A 308 5.30 -26.00 2.85
C LEU A 308 6.37 -26.65 1.95
N GLU A 309 6.56 -27.97 2.05
CA GLU A 309 7.28 -28.77 1.06
C GLU A 309 6.27 -29.33 0.05
N LEU A 310 6.41 -28.95 -1.22
CA LEU A 310 5.57 -29.40 -2.32
C LEU A 310 5.89 -30.85 -2.72
N PRO A 311 4.99 -31.56 -3.43
CA PRO A 311 5.22 -32.93 -3.90
C PRO A 311 6.49 -33.10 -4.76
N ASN A 312 6.92 -32.03 -5.44
CA ASN A 312 8.12 -32.00 -6.26
C ASN A 312 9.42 -31.80 -5.44
N GLY A 313 9.31 -31.56 -4.12
CA GLY A 313 10.41 -31.31 -3.18
C GLY A 313 10.85 -29.85 -3.07
N GLU A 314 10.24 -28.93 -3.82
CA GLU A 314 10.43 -27.49 -3.67
C GLU A 314 9.70 -26.97 -2.43
N LYS A 315 10.08 -25.78 -1.96
CA LYS A 315 9.56 -25.20 -0.72
C LYS A 315 8.90 -23.86 -0.97
N VAL A 316 7.76 -23.65 -0.36
CA VAL A 316 7.00 -22.39 -0.40
C VAL A 316 6.92 -21.83 1.01
N CYS A 317 7.40 -20.61 1.21
CA CYS A 317 7.40 -19.97 2.52
C CYS A 317 6.23 -18.98 2.66
N PHE A 318 5.47 -19.08 3.74
CA PHE A 318 4.37 -18.18 4.05
C PHE A 318 4.87 -17.01 4.89
N TYR A 319 4.61 -15.79 4.42
CA TYR A 319 4.94 -14.56 5.12
C TYR A 319 3.69 -13.77 5.52
N GLN A 320 3.59 -13.45 6.80
CA GLN A 320 2.56 -12.55 7.31
C GLN A 320 2.92 -11.11 6.96
N ILE A 321 1.96 -10.41 6.36
CA ILE A 321 2.05 -8.97 6.14
C ILE A 321 1.66 -8.26 7.44
N TYR A 322 2.54 -7.37 7.89
CA TYR A 322 2.24 -6.40 8.94
C TYR A 322 2.35 -4.99 8.38
N LEU A 323 1.29 -4.20 8.53
CA LEU A 323 1.29 -2.82 8.07
C LEU A 323 2.14 -1.95 9.01
N LEU A 324 2.91 -1.03 8.45
CA LEU A 324 3.81 -0.11 9.13
C LEU A 324 3.47 1.36 8.87
N TYR A 325 3.77 2.21 9.85
CA TYR A 325 3.92 3.64 9.62
C TYR A 325 5.27 3.93 8.97
N GLU A 326 5.40 5.09 8.32
CA GLU A 326 6.66 5.51 7.70
C GLU A 326 7.81 5.57 8.72
N GLU A 327 7.54 6.06 9.94
CA GLU A 327 8.54 6.16 11.00
C GLU A 327 9.06 4.80 11.47
N GLU A 328 8.23 3.76 11.42
CA GLU A 328 8.61 2.39 11.79
C GLU A 328 9.45 1.74 10.69
N MET A 329 9.12 1.96 9.42
CA MET A 329 9.97 1.55 8.30
C MET A 329 11.35 2.23 8.39
N ASN A 330 11.37 3.54 8.64
CA ASN A 330 12.60 4.31 8.82
C ASN A 330 13.41 3.82 10.02
N TYR A 331 12.74 3.49 11.14
CA TYR A 331 13.41 2.88 12.29
C TYR A 331 14.13 1.58 11.91
N LYS A 332 13.48 0.69 11.15
CA LYS A 332 14.08 -0.56 10.66
C LYS A 332 15.27 -0.31 9.74
N ILE A 333 15.17 0.64 8.81
CA ILE A 333 16.27 1.01 7.90
C ILE A 333 17.52 1.39 8.70
N ASP A 334 17.34 2.13 9.79
CA ASP A 334 18.43 2.60 10.65
C ASP A 334 18.93 1.57 11.68
N THR A 335 18.22 0.46 11.85
CA THR A 335 18.51 -0.59 12.84
C THR A 335 18.52 -1.96 12.17
N SER A 336 17.51 -2.79 12.39
CA SER A 336 17.30 -4.09 11.79
C SER A 336 15.83 -4.48 11.85
N ALA A 337 15.44 -5.53 11.12
CA ALA A 337 14.10 -6.10 11.25
C ALA A 337 13.87 -6.68 12.66
N ASP A 338 14.87 -7.37 13.23
CA ASP A 338 14.83 -7.87 14.60
C ASP A 338 14.57 -6.75 15.61
N ASP A 339 15.28 -5.62 15.49
CA ASP A 339 15.10 -4.48 16.40
C ASP A 339 13.70 -3.86 16.28
N LEU A 340 13.14 -3.81 15.07
CA LEU A 340 11.77 -3.33 14.88
C LEU A 340 10.78 -4.30 15.53
N PHE A 341 10.87 -5.62 15.25
CA PHE A 341 10.00 -6.63 15.87
C PHE A 341 10.12 -6.63 17.40
N ASN A 342 11.33 -6.41 17.95
CA ASN A 342 11.53 -6.25 19.39
C ASN A 342 10.90 -4.97 19.95
N LEU A 343 10.89 -3.87 19.19
CA LEU A 343 10.30 -2.59 19.60
C LEU A 343 8.77 -2.66 19.66
N VAL A 344 8.16 -3.21 18.61
CA VAL A 344 6.70 -3.33 18.47
C VAL A 344 6.14 -4.48 19.32
N GLY A 345 6.98 -5.47 19.65
CA GLY A 345 6.57 -6.70 20.33
C GLY A 345 5.87 -7.67 19.38
N GLU A 346 4.88 -8.42 19.88
CA GLU A 346 3.98 -9.18 19.02
C GLU A 346 3.03 -8.20 18.32
N LEU A 347 3.32 -7.87 17.07
CA LEU A 347 2.35 -7.17 16.23
C LEU A 347 1.11 -8.04 16.12
N ASN A 348 -0.04 -7.42 16.38
CA ASN A 348 -1.31 -8.07 16.12
C ASN A 348 -1.35 -8.42 14.61
N PRO A 349 -1.51 -9.71 14.24
CA PRO A 349 -1.58 -10.10 12.84
C PRO A 349 -2.82 -9.50 12.15
N VAL A 350 -3.86 -9.19 12.92
CA VAL A 350 -5.09 -8.55 12.44
C VAL A 350 -4.83 -7.08 12.17
N LEU A 351 -5.12 -6.64 10.94
CA LEU A 351 -5.06 -5.24 10.54
C LEU A 351 -5.87 -4.37 11.50
N ASP A 352 -5.18 -3.43 12.14
CA ASP A 352 -5.76 -2.33 12.90
C ASP A 352 -5.25 -1.01 12.31
N ILE A 353 -6.11 -0.35 11.54
CA ILE A 353 -5.84 0.94 10.89
C ILE A 353 -5.60 2.09 11.89
N SER A 354 -5.99 1.88 13.15
CA SER A 354 -5.90 2.86 14.22
C SER A 354 -4.87 2.48 15.29
N ARG A 355 -4.03 1.47 15.01
CA ARG A 355 -3.05 0.99 15.98
C ARG A 355 -2.10 2.13 16.37
N LYS A 356 -1.49 2.00 17.55
CA LYS A 356 -0.46 2.95 17.95
C LYS A 356 0.72 2.89 16.97
N ASN A 357 1.24 4.05 16.57
CA ASN A 357 2.55 4.17 15.94
C ASN A 357 3.63 4.02 17.03
N PHE A 358 4.44 2.96 16.96
CA PHE A 358 5.48 2.71 17.97
C PHE A 358 6.66 3.68 17.86
N CYS A 359 6.73 4.38 16.72
CA CYS A 359 7.68 5.44 16.42
C CYS A 359 7.00 6.82 16.32
N GLU A 360 5.76 7.01 16.79
CA GLU A 360 4.93 8.24 16.64
C GLU A 360 5.62 9.51 17.16
N ASN A 361 6.40 9.37 18.23
CA ASN A 361 7.16 10.50 18.77
C ASN A 361 8.33 10.92 17.87
N GLY A 362 8.48 10.26 16.72
CA GLY A 362 9.54 10.45 15.75
C GLY A 362 10.90 10.12 16.35
N ARG A 363 11.81 9.63 15.52
CA ARG A 363 13.20 9.96 15.81
C ARG A 363 13.31 11.48 15.87
N LYS A 364 13.96 11.98 16.92
CA LYS A 364 14.58 13.30 16.93
C LYS A 364 15.18 13.56 15.55
N LYS A 365 14.65 14.54 14.83
CA LYS A 365 15.18 14.92 13.51
C LYS A 365 16.53 15.57 13.73
N TYR A 366 17.58 14.76 13.66
CA TYR A 366 18.94 15.21 13.93
C TYR A 366 19.34 16.29 12.94
N LYS A 367 19.99 17.34 13.44
CA LYS A 367 20.45 18.43 12.60
C LYS A 367 21.46 17.96 11.55
N ILE A 368 22.31 17.01 11.94
CA ILE A 368 23.27 16.31 11.07
C ILE A 368 22.87 14.83 11.03
N PRO A 369 22.43 14.31 9.87
CA PRO A 369 22.14 12.88 9.70
C PRO A 369 23.37 11.99 9.87
N LYS A 370 23.20 10.79 10.42
CA LYS A 370 24.29 9.81 10.61
C LYS A 370 24.98 9.43 9.30
N SER A 371 24.23 9.36 8.20
CA SER A 371 24.72 8.97 6.87
C SER A 371 25.77 9.92 6.28
N ILE A 372 25.87 11.16 6.78
CA ILE A 372 26.83 12.16 6.31
C ILE A 372 27.90 12.49 7.37
N MET A 373 27.91 11.81 8.51
CA MET A 373 28.93 12.03 9.54
C MET A 373 30.26 11.41 9.12
N GLU A 374 31.35 12.13 9.40
CA GLU A 374 32.72 11.65 9.23
C GLU A 374 33.25 11.05 10.54
N ASP A 375 34.15 10.08 10.45
CA ASP A 375 34.88 9.56 11.62
C ASP A 375 36.02 10.50 11.97
N LEU A 376 35.72 11.51 12.80
CA LEU A 376 36.65 12.55 13.26
C LEU A 376 37.37 12.16 14.55
N PHE A 377 36.85 11.19 15.28
CA PHE A 377 37.31 10.79 16.60
C PHE A 377 37.93 9.38 16.57
N GLU A 378 39.23 9.30 16.86
CA GLU A 378 39.93 8.04 17.12
C GLU A 378 40.37 7.99 18.59
N THR A 379 40.05 6.90 19.28
CA THR A 379 40.54 6.64 20.64
C THR A 379 40.93 5.18 20.81
N LYS A 380 41.88 4.93 21.71
CA LYS A 380 42.24 3.57 22.16
C LYS A 380 41.38 3.11 23.34
N ASP A 381 40.57 4.02 23.88
CA ASP A 381 39.70 3.78 25.03
C ASP A 381 38.31 3.32 24.56
N SER A 382 37.72 2.33 25.23
CA SER A 382 36.39 1.83 24.89
C SER A 382 35.26 2.76 25.37
N HIS A 383 35.56 3.75 26.21
CA HIS A 383 34.58 4.68 26.77
C HIS A 383 34.28 5.82 25.80
N THR A 384 33.27 5.65 24.94
CA THR A 384 32.95 6.61 23.87
C THR A 384 31.55 7.21 23.94
N GLY A 385 30.70 6.76 24.86
CA GLY A 385 29.37 7.31 25.10
C GLY A 385 29.44 8.65 25.84
N CYS A 386 28.57 9.60 25.51
CA CYS A 386 28.48 10.91 26.15
C CYS A 386 27.03 11.40 26.20
N PHE A 387 26.72 12.29 27.12
CA PHE A 387 25.39 12.90 27.21
C PHE A 387 25.33 14.17 26.37
N ALA A 388 24.23 14.39 25.65
CA ALA A 388 23.93 15.67 25.02
C ALA A 388 22.44 16.00 25.03
N THR A 389 22.12 17.29 24.93
CA THR A 389 20.75 17.81 24.88
C THR A 389 20.26 18.00 23.44
N ASP A 390 18.95 18.00 23.25
CA ASP A 390 18.32 18.22 21.95
C ASP A 390 18.51 19.64 21.42
N ARG A 391 18.79 20.61 22.29
CA ARG A 391 19.25 21.93 21.87
C ARG A 391 20.41 21.80 20.89
N ILE A 392 21.35 20.87 21.13
CA ILE A 392 22.46 20.61 20.22
C ILE A 392 22.01 19.70 19.09
N ILE A 393 21.50 18.52 19.44
CA ILE A 393 21.37 17.38 18.52
C ILE A 393 20.18 17.54 17.55
N VAL A 394 19.11 18.22 17.97
CA VAL A 394 17.89 18.44 17.18
C VAL A 394 17.83 19.86 16.65
N ASP A 395 17.96 20.85 17.52
CA ASP A 395 17.80 22.25 17.14
C ASP A 395 19.04 22.80 16.41
N GLY A 396 20.20 22.15 16.57
CA GLY A 396 21.47 22.61 16.00
C GLY A 396 22.07 23.82 16.71
N ALA A 397 21.73 24.04 17.98
CA ALA A 397 22.32 25.10 18.78
C ALA A 397 23.81 24.82 19.01
N GLU A 398 24.56 25.91 19.17
CA GLU A 398 26.00 25.85 19.45
C GLU A 398 26.25 25.20 20.81
N ILE A 399 27.23 24.30 20.90
CA ILE A 399 27.69 23.77 22.17
C ILE A 399 28.39 24.91 22.93
N ARG A 400 27.90 25.27 24.14
CA ARG A 400 28.49 26.36 24.94
C ARG A 400 29.00 25.92 26.29
N PHE A 401 28.51 24.82 26.82
CA PHE A 401 28.90 24.31 28.11
C PHE A 401 29.23 22.82 28.01
N ILE A 402 30.46 22.47 28.39
CA ILE A 402 30.93 21.09 28.40
C ILE A 402 31.61 20.79 29.73
N TYR A 403 31.35 19.61 30.28
CA TYR A 403 32.01 19.18 31.50
C TYR A 403 32.19 17.67 31.49
N ARG A 404 33.15 17.19 32.28
CA ARG A 404 33.47 15.77 32.41
C ARG A 404 33.30 15.31 33.85
N GLU A 405 32.48 14.30 34.05
CA GLU A 405 32.28 13.64 35.34
C GLU A 405 32.93 12.27 35.37
N MET A 406 32.92 11.60 36.53
CA MET A 406 33.31 10.20 36.59
C MET A 406 32.29 9.35 35.81
N PRO A 407 32.74 8.46 34.91
CA PRO A 407 31.89 7.51 34.20
C PRO A 407 31.00 6.69 35.12
N LEU A 408 29.77 6.44 34.68
CA LEU A 408 28.84 5.55 35.37
C LEU A 408 29.11 4.07 35.07
N ASP A 409 29.61 3.76 33.88
CA ASP A 409 29.91 2.41 33.42
C ASP A 409 31.08 2.38 32.42
N ASN A 410 31.31 1.22 31.79
CA ASN A 410 32.42 0.99 30.85
C ASN A 410 32.22 1.57 29.44
N GLN A 411 31.06 2.15 29.15
CA GLN A 411 30.73 2.79 27.89
C GLN A 411 30.65 4.32 28.02
N ASP A 412 30.32 4.84 29.21
CA ASP A 412 30.29 6.27 29.50
C ASP A 412 31.71 6.89 29.53
N SER A 413 31.96 7.88 28.69
CA SER A 413 33.22 8.65 28.68
C SER A 413 33.31 9.68 29.81
N GLY A 414 32.18 9.95 30.48
CA GLY A 414 32.00 11.00 31.47
C GLY A 414 31.68 12.37 30.88
N TRP A 415 31.74 12.54 29.56
CA TRP A 415 31.47 13.82 28.91
C TRP A 415 29.99 14.17 28.84
N ARG A 416 29.69 15.45 29.07
CA ARG A 416 28.34 16.05 29.03
C ARG A 416 28.39 17.34 28.20
N PHE A 417 27.46 17.50 27.27
CA PHE A 417 27.40 18.62 26.32
C PHE A 417 26.05 19.34 26.37
N MET A 418 26.07 20.68 26.46
CA MET A 418 24.86 21.52 26.56
C MET A 418 25.02 22.82 25.75
N ALA A 419 23.88 23.40 25.33
CA ALA A 419 23.83 24.71 24.67
C ALA A 419 23.95 25.86 25.68
N GLY A 420 23.71 25.59 26.97
CA GLY A 420 23.85 26.54 28.07
C GLY A 420 22.62 27.43 28.30
N ASP A 421 21.52 27.17 27.60
CA ASP A 421 20.23 27.83 27.76
C ASP A 421 19.12 26.89 28.25
N GLU A 422 19.43 25.63 28.54
CA GLU A 422 18.54 24.65 29.14
C GLU A 422 18.22 25.04 30.60
N ASP A 423 16.94 25.15 30.94
CA ASP A 423 16.47 25.37 32.31
C ASP A 423 16.16 24.05 33.04
N ASP A 424 15.80 24.15 34.32
CA ASP A 424 15.52 22.98 35.16
C ASP A 424 14.31 22.18 34.63
N GLU A 425 13.30 22.81 34.04
CA GLU A 425 12.13 22.11 33.49
C GLU A 425 12.54 21.28 32.27
N TYR A 426 13.32 21.88 31.37
CA TYR A 426 13.89 21.22 30.21
C TYR A 426 14.79 20.03 30.61
N MET A 427 15.68 20.23 31.58
CA MET A 427 16.62 19.20 32.02
C MET A 427 15.95 18.02 32.74
N ASN A 428 14.75 18.23 33.29
CA ASN A 428 13.95 17.16 33.91
C ASN A 428 13.14 16.35 32.89
N ASP A 429 12.99 16.82 31.65
CA ASP A 429 12.34 16.06 30.58
C ASP A 429 13.34 15.09 29.92
N THR A 430 13.19 13.80 30.23
CA THR A 430 14.06 12.74 29.69
C THR A 430 13.96 12.60 28.17
N SER A 431 12.91 13.13 27.53
CA SER A 431 12.79 13.14 26.08
C SER A 431 13.70 14.18 25.41
N LYS A 432 14.21 15.17 26.15
CA LYS A 432 14.97 16.33 25.62
C LYS A 432 16.50 16.18 25.64
N SER A 433 16.97 14.98 25.99
CA SER A 433 18.39 14.64 26.02
C SER A 433 18.61 13.17 25.67
N GLY A 434 19.86 12.74 25.55
CA GLY A 434 20.21 11.36 25.21
C GLY A 434 21.68 11.05 25.37
N ILE A 435 22.01 9.77 25.17
CA ILE A 435 23.39 9.29 25.11
C ILE A 435 23.79 9.09 23.65
N TYR A 436 24.95 9.63 23.28
CA TYR A 436 25.48 9.65 21.92
C TYR A 436 26.95 9.24 21.92
N HIS A 437 27.46 8.83 20.76
CA HIS A 437 28.89 8.59 20.60
C HIS A 437 29.65 9.93 20.55
N LEU A 438 30.84 10.00 21.13
CA LEU A 438 31.68 11.22 21.09
C LEU A 438 31.93 11.70 19.66
N ASN A 439 32.10 10.77 18.71
CA ASN A 439 32.23 11.12 17.28
C ASN A 439 31.03 11.93 16.76
N THR A 440 29.82 11.67 17.25
CA THR A 440 28.63 12.44 16.89
C THR A 440 28.83 13.91 17.24
N LEU A 441 29.22 14.23 18.48
CA LEU A 441 29.39 15.62 18.90
C LEU A 441 30.58 16.28 18.21
N CYS A 442 31.62 15.53 17.83
CA CYS A 442 32.74 16.04 17.05
C CYS A 442 32.30 16.52 15.65
N ASN A 443 31.27 15.91 15.06
CA ASN A 443 30.71 16.37 13.79
C ASN A 443 29.89 17.67 13.94
N TYR A 444 29.31 17.93 15.12
CA TYR A 444 28.61 19.19 15.40
C TYR A 444 29.57 20.33 15.75
N GLU A 445 30.65 20.03 16.48
CA GLU A 445 31.66 21.01 16.89
C GLU A 445 33.06 20.36 16.92
N PRO A 446 33.80 20.37 15.79
CA PRO A 446 35.12 19.74 15.71
C PRO A 446 36.14 20.30 16.70
N SER A 447 35.96 21.54 17.18
CA SER A 447 36.91 22.14 18.14
C SER A 447 36.92 21.47 19.51
N ILE A 448 35.94 20.60 19.82
CA ILE A 448 35.93 19.84 21.08
C ILE A 448 36.99 18.73 21.14
N LEU A 449 37.47 18.24 19.99
CA LEU A 449 38.43 17.12 19.91
C LEU A 449 39.64 17.32 20.82
N LYS A 450 40.13 18.55 20.94
CA LYS A 450 41.29 18.90 21.75
C LYS A 450 41.08 18.80 23.26
N PHE A 451 39.83 18.62 23.72
CA PHE A 451 39.50 18.55 25.15
C PHE A 451 39.19 17.13 25.61
N LEU A 452 38.97 16.16 24.72
CA LEU A 452 38.39 14.86 25.08
C LEU A 452 39.29 14.02 26.02
N ASP A 453 40.58 14.34 26.10
CA ASP A 453 41.56 13.73 27.02
C ASP A 453 41.68 14.44 28.38
N GLU A 454 40.95 15.53 28.62
CA GLU A 454 41.02 16.27 29.89
C GLU A 454 40.46 15.44 31.05
N PRO A 455 41.01 15.59 32.27
CA PRO A 455 40.66 14.75 33.41
C PRO A 455 39.21 14.96 33.89
N TYR A 456 38.69 13.98 34.62
CA TYR A 456 37.40 14.12 35.32
C TYR A 456 37.40 15.34 36.24
N GLY A 457 36.27 16.05 36.27
CA GLY A 457 36.12 17.35 36.92
C GLY A 457 36.47 18.55 36.04
N SER A 458 36.91 18.33 34.80
CA SER A 458 37.15 19.42 33.85
C SER A 458 35.85 20.03 33.36
N MET A 459 35.85 21.34 33.17
CA MET A 459 34.68 22.11 32.76
C MET A 459 35.13 23.26 31.87
N PHE A 460 34.40 23.50 30.78
CA PHE A 460 34.70 24.54 29.81
C PHE A 460 33.42 25.26 29.38
N ILE A 461 33.55 26.57 29.21
CA ILE A 461 32.48 27.44 28.71
C ILE A 461 32.95 28.18 27.46
N LYS A 462 32.08 28.30 26.47
CA LYS A 462 32.37 29.03 25.24
C LYS A 462 32.20 30.53 25.48
N ASN A 463 33.29 31.28 25.30
CA ASN A 463 33.32 32.72 25.54
C ASN A 463 32.63 33.50 24.37
N LYS A 464 32.56 34.82 24.49
CA LYS A 464 31.95 35.70 23.46
C LYS A 464 32.65 35.65 22.09
N ASN A 465 33.88 35.16 22.03
CA ASN A 465 34.65 35.01 20.80
C ASN A 465 34.49 33.61 20.16
N GLY A 466 33.64 32.74 20.74
CA GLY A 466 33.44 31.38 20.25
C GLY A 466 34.50 30.38 20.70
N GLU A 467 35.36 30.73 21.67
CA GLU A 467 36.41 29.84 22.16
C GLU A 467 36.03 29.21 23.50
N PHE A 468 36.23 27.90 23.62
CA PHE A 468 36.11 27.21 24.90
C PHE A 468 37.26 27.61 25.83
N VAL A 469 36.90 28.16 26.99
CA VAL A 469 37.82 28.50 28.07
C VAL A 469 37.54 27.63 29.29
N LYS A 470 38.59 27.23 30.02
CA LYS A 470 38.44 26.43 31.24
C LYS A 470 37.68 27.25 32.28
N PHE A 471 36.66 26.64 32.86
CA PHE A 471 35.84 27.25 33.91
C PHE A 471 36.21 26.58 35.24
N GLU A 472 36.80 27.36 36.15
CA GLU A 472 37.11 26.92 37.52
C GLU A 472 35.95 27.31 38.44
N ARG A 473 35.51 26.36 39.25
CA ARG A 473 34.35 26.49 40.13
C ARG A 473 34.67 27.30 41.40
#